data_AF-A0A8X6XK41-F1
#
_entry.id   AF-A0A8X6XK41-F1
#
_cell.length_a   1.000
_cell.length_b   1.000
_cell.length_c   1.000
_cell.angle_alpha   90.00
_cell.angle_beta   90.00
_cell.angle_gamma   90.00
#
_symmetry.space_group_name_H-M   'P 1'
#
loop_
_entity.id
_entity.type
_entity.pdbx_description
1 polymer ?
#
loop_
_entity_poly.entity_id
_entity_poly.type
_entity_poly.pdbx_seq_one_letter_code
_entity_poly.pdbx_strand_id
1 'polypeptide(L)'
;MIWIPNQLVGANLGSNVTLECNTEGYPESINYWSRHESEMISHGGKYDVIFKVTTYKVNMILTIRHVVHNDYGTYRCFARNSLGTTEGTIRLYEIHVPQPIKEPSTAKIHSLDGTSGSESIQSDLVNSWCGNT
;
A
#
# COMPACT_ATOMS: atom_id res chain seq x y z
N MET A 1 -19.43 17.72 -6.14
CA MET A 1 -18.92 16.42 -6.62
C MET A 1 -17.53 16.19 -6.04
N ILE A 2 -17.20 14.96 -5.67
CA ILE A 2 -15.83 14.55 -5.32
C ILE A 2 -15.42 13.39 -6.22
N TRP A 3 -14.18 13.39 -6.70
CA TRP A 3 -13.60 12.30 -7.47
C TRP A 3 -12.18 12.02 -7.05
N ILE A 4 -11.82 10.75 -7.05
CA ILE A 4 -10.53 10.24 -6.58
C ILE A 4 -9.87 9.51 -7.74
N PRO A 5 -8.71 9.96 -8.22
CA PRO A 5 -7.99 9.27 -9.29
C PRO A 5 -7.60 7.84 -8.92
N ASN A 6 -7.19 7.63 -7.65
CA ASN A 6 -6.75 6.33 -7.14
C ASN A 6 -7.39 6.03 -5.78
N GLN A 7 -8.42 5.17 -5.75
CA GLN A 7 -9.10 4.76 -4.52
C GLN A 7 -8.27 3.80 -3.66
N LEU A 8 -7.29 3.13 -4.28
CA LEU A 8 -6.42 2.16 -3.63
C LEU A 8 -4.97 2.53 -3.98
N VAL A 9 -4.18 2.88 -2.97
CA VAL A 9 -2.79 3.33 -3.14
C VAL A 9 -1.89 2.40 -2.32
N GLY A 10 -0.90 1.81 -2.99
CA GLY A 10 0.08 0.96 -2.34
C GLY A 10 1.35 1.73 -1.98
N ALA A 11 1.95 1.46 -0.82
CA ALA A 11 3.21 2.06 -0.41
C ALA A 11 4.10 1.08 0.34
N ASN A 12 5.41 1.20 0.14
CA ASN A 12 6.43 0.48 0.90
C ASN A 12 6.65 1.18 2.25
N LEU A 13 7.04 0.42 3.27
CA LEU A 13 7.53 0.98 4.54
C LEU A 13 8.71 1.94 4.29
N GLY A 14 8.75 3.02 5.05
CA GLY A 14 9.74 4.09 4.95
C GLY A 14 9.59 5.03 3.74
N SER A 15 8.72 4.71 2.78
CA SER A 15 8.52 5.56 1.60
C SER A 15 7.63 6.76 1.91
N ASN A 16 7.62 7.75 1.02
CA ASN A 16 6.63 8.83 1.04
C ASN A 16 5.54 8.50 0.03
N VAL A 17 4.28 8.69 0.41
CA VAL A 17 3.12 8.40 -0.44
C VAL A 17 2.21 9.61 -0.51
N THR A 18 1.61 9.83 -1.68
CA THR A 18 0.69 10.94 -1.92
C THR A 18 -0.70 10.40 -2.25
N LEU A 19 -1.69 10.91 -1.54
CA LEU A 19 -3.11 10.68 -1.77
C LEU A 19 -3.72 11.94 -2.38
N GLU A 20 -4.65 11.76 -3.32
CA GLU A 20 -5.23 12.87 -4.06
C GLU A 20 -6.76 12.74 -4.14
N CYS A 21 -7.46 13.83 -3.80
CA CYS A 21 -8.88 13.99 -4.05
C CYS A 21 -9.11 15.29 -4.80
N ASN A 22 -10.11 15.28 -5.67
CA ASN A 22 -10.55 16.46 -6.38
C ASN A 22 -12.02 16.73 -6.09
N THR A 23 -12.37 17.99 -5.88
CA THR A 23 -13.72 18.42 -5.53
C THR A 23 -14.16 19.53 -6.46
N GLU A 24 -15.46 19.58 -6.72
CA GLU A 24 -16.12 20.60 -7.53
C GLU A 24 -17.43 21.00 -6.86
N GLY A 25 -17.62 22.28 -6.55
CA GLY A 25 -18.81 22.76 -5.85
C GLY A 25 -18.89 24.27 -5.73
N TYR A 26 -20.12 24.77 -5.70
CA TYR A 26 -20.47 26.15 -5.41
C TYR A 26 -21.65 26.19 -4.41
N PRO A 27 -21.65 27.06 -3.40
CA PRO A 27 -20.55 27.96 -2.97
C PRO A 27 -19.27 27.21 -2.60
N GLU A 28 -18.16 27.94 -2.47
CA GLU A 28 -16.85 27.37 -2.08
C GLU A 28 -16.98 26.49 -0.83
N SER A 29 -16.33 25.33 -0.87
CA SER A 29 -16.35 24.36 0.22
C SER A 29 -15.15 24.52 1.15
N ILE A 30 -15.34 24.21 2.43
CA ILE A 30 -14.27 23.88 3.35
C ILE A 30 -13.82 22.45 3.03
N ASN A 31 -12.52 22.24 2.85
CA ASN A 31 -11.95 20.96 2.46
C ASN A 31 -10.95 20.48 3.52
N TYR A 32 -11.02 19.21 3.92
CA TYR A 32 -10.12 18.64 4.93
C TYR A 32 -9.96 17.13 4.77
N TRP A 33 -8.91 16.59 5.40
CA TRP A 33 -8.65 15.16 5.48
C TRP A 33 -8.93 14.64 6.88
N SER A 34 -9.35 13.38 6.97
CA SER A 34 -9.43 12.67 8.24
C SER A 34 -8.91 11.24 8.11
N ARG A 35 -8.50 10.70 9.25
CA ARG A 35 -8.18 9.30 9.47
C ARG A 35 -9.05 8.72 10.59
N HIS A 36 -8.87 7.44 10.91
CA HIS A 36 -9.22 6.80 12.21
C HIS A 36 -10.45 7.40 12.91
N GLU A 37 -11.63 6.81 12.71
CA GLU A 37 -12.88 7.25 13.39
C GLU A 37 -13.06 8.79 13.46
N SER A 38 -12.66 9.51 12.40
CA SER A 38 -12.81 10.96 12.21
C SER A 38 -11.75 11.88 12.84
N GLU A 39 -10.55 11.39 13.16
CA GLU A 39 -9.41 12.23 13.50
C GLU A 39 -8.99 13.12 12.31
N MET A 40 -9.03 14.45 12.47
CA MET A 40 -8.62 15.39 11.42
C MET A 40 -7.11 15.38 11.22
N ILE A 41 -6.68 15.37 9.96
CA ILE A 41 -5.27 15.46 9.59
C ILE A 41 -4.89 16.92 9.32
N SER A 42 -3.96 17.45 10.11
CA SER A 42 -3.38 18.78 9.92
C SER A 42 -2.02 18.72 9.22
N HIS A 43 -1.66 19.81 8.52
CA HIS A 43 -0.31 19.99 7.99
C HIS A 43 0.73 20.03 9.12
N GLY A 44 1.87 19.38 8.92
CA GLY A 44 3.00 19.35 9.85
C GLY A 44 3.36 17.94 10.35
N GLY A 45 4.56 17.82 10.91
CA GLY A 45 5.07 16.56 11.46
C GLY A 45 5.22 15.48 10.39
N LYS A 46 4.22 14.59 10.32
CA LYS A 46 4.16 13.44 9.40
C LYS A 46 3.47 13.75 8.07
N TYR A 47 2.60 14.74 8.05
CA TYR A 47 1.67 14.99 6.96
C TYR A 47 1.96 16.33 6.30
N ASP A 48 2.05 16.33 4.97
CA ASP A 48 2.07 17.57 4.19
C ASP A 48 0.74 17.68 3.44
N VAL A 49 -0.09 18.62 3.89
CA VAL A 49 -1.42 18.88 3.30
C VAL A 49 -1.35 20.11 2.41
N ILE A 50 -1.82 20.00 1.17
CA ILE A 50 -1.88 21.09 0.19
C ILE A 50 -3.28 21.11 -0.43
N PHE A 51 -3.86 22.31 -0.53
CA PHE A 51 -5.11 22.56 -1.25
C PHE A 51 -4.85 23.54 -2.40
N LYS A 52 -5.04 23.10 -3.63
CA LYS A 52 -4.98 23.97 -4.81
C LYS A 52 -6.39 24.36 -5.19
N VAL A 53 -6.78 25.57 -4.81
CA VAL A 53 -8.11 26.12 -5.06
C VAL A 53 -8.12 26.88 -6.38
N THR A 54 -9.15 26.63 -7.18
CA THR A 54 -9.55 27.43 -8.33
C THR A 54 -11.01 27.87 -8.12
N THR A 55 -11.66 28.49 -9.12
CA THR A 55 -13.01 29.07 -8.98
C THR A 55 -14.02 28.21 -8.21
N TYR A 56 -14.26 26.98 -8.69
CA TYR A 56 -15.22 26.06 -8.08
C TYR A 56 -14.63 24.65 -7.94
N LYS A 57 -13.31 24.49 -8.16
CA LYS A 57 -12.61 23.21 -8.04
C LYS A 57 -11.48 23.29 -7.03
N VAL A 58 -11.32 22.25 -6.24
CA VAL A 58 -10.21 22.12 -5.30
C VAL A 58 -9.51 20.79 -5.51
N ASN A 59 -8.20 20.84 -5.71
CA ASN A 59 -7.35 19.66 -5.70
C ASN A 59 -6.70 19.54 -4.31
N MET A 60 -7.08 18.49 -3.59
CA MET A 60 -6.64 18.17 -2.24
C MET A 60 -5.52 17.13 -2.32
N ILE A 61 -4.35 17.47 -1.83
CA ILE A 61 -3.16 16.61 -1.85
C ILE A 61 -2.73 16.36 -0.40
N LEU A 62 -2.58 15.09 -0.03
CA LEU A 62 -2.04 14.67 1.25
C LEU A 62 -0.80 13.80 1.01
N THR A 63 0.37 14.28 1.40
CA THR A 63 1.59 13.48 1.42
C THR A 63 1.87 12.96 2.83
N ILE A 64 2.06 11.66 2.95
CA ILE A 64 2.41 10.96 4.19
C ILE A 64 3.89 10.64 4.11
N ARG A 65 4.69 11.18 5.05
CA ARG A 65 6.14 10.98 5.10
C ARG A 65 6.52 9.75 5.91
N HIS A 66 7.54 9.03 5.45
CA HIS A 66 8.12 7.86 6.11
C HIS A 66 7.06 6.88 6.63
N VAL A 67 6.34 6.25 5.69
CA VAL A 67 5.23 5.33 5.99
C VAL A 67 5.66 4.24 6.97
N VAL A 68 4.87 4.03 8.02
CA VAL A 68 5.00 2.93 8.98
C VAL A 68 3.73 2.07 8.97
N HIS A 69 3.77 0.90 9.59
CA HIS A 69 2.61 -0.02 9.63
C HIS A 69 1.31 0.64 10.10
N ASN A 70 1.39 1.49 11.13
CA ASN A 70 0.25 2.24 11.64
C ASN A 70 -0.19 3.38 10.72
N ASP A 71 0.33 3.55 9.51
CA ASP A 71 -0.21 4.50 8.51
C ASP A 71 -1.15 3.86 7.51
N TYR A 72 -1.06 2.55 7.33
CA TYR A 72 -1.98 1.82 6.47
C TYR A 72 -3.41 1.92 6.99
N GLY A 73 -4.36 1.80 6.07
CA GLY A 73 -5.79 1.91 6.35
C GLY A 73 -6.47 2.99 5.53
N THR A 74 -7.57 3.49 6.06
CA THR A 74 -8.51 4.32 5.32
C THR A 74 -8.31 5.80 5.62
N TYR A 75 -8.15 6.59 4.56
CA TYR A 75 -8.11 8.04 4.58
C TYR A 75 -9.36 8.58 3.91
N ARG A 76 -9.94 9.64 4.47
CA ARG A 76 -11.11 10.30 3.89
C ARG A 76 -10.83 11.76 3.62
N CYS A 77 -11.26 12.24 2.47
CA CYS A 77 -11.25 13.64 2.10
C CYS A 77 -12.69 14.15 2.09
N PHE A 78 -12.91 15.35 2.63
CA PHE A 78 -14.22 15.96 2.77
C PHE A 78 -14.26 17.31 2.05
N ALA A 79 -15.42 17.62 1.49
CA ALA A 79 -15.79 18.95 1.02
C ALA A 79 -17.17 19.31 1.58
N ARG A 80 -17.24 20.40 2.33
CA ARG A 80 -18.47 20.88 2.98
C ARG A 80 -18.76 22.33 2.61
N ASN A 81 -19.97 22.59 2.11
CA ASN A 81 -20.47 23.95 1.88
C ASN A 81 -21.88 24.10 2.48
N SER A 82 -22.53 25.24 2.24
CA SER A 82 -23.88 25.52 2.76
C SER A 82 -24.97 24.58 2.23
N LEU A 83 -24.72 23.87 1.13
CA LEU A 83 -25.68 22.95 0.50
C LEU A 83 -25.49 21.50 0.97
N GLY A 84 -24.36 21.16 1.58
CA GLY A 84 -24.14 19.82 2.09
C GLY A 84 -22.68 19.44 2.28
N THR A 85 -22.45 18.14 2.40
CA THR A 85 -21.12 17.54 2.56
C THR A 85 -20.98 16.39 1.57
N THR A 86 -19.82 16.28 0.95
CA THR A 86 -19.43 15.12 0.15
C THR A 86 -18.07 14.62 0.65
N GLU A 87 -17.89 13.30 0.65
CA GLU A 87 -16.66 12.67 1.10
C GLU A 87 -16.19 11.62 0.11
N GLY A 88 -14.88 11.41 0.08
CA GLY A 88 -14.21 10.42 -0.73
C GLY A 88 -13.30 9.57 0.14
N THR A 89 -13.16 8.30 -0.20
CA THR A 89 -12.39 7.33 0.59
C THR A 89 -11.23 6.77 -0.23
N ILE A 90 -10.03 6.77 0.36
CA ILE A 90 -8.81 6.19 -0.20
C ILE A 90 -8.24 5.18 0.78
N ARG A 91 -7.93 3.97 0.31
CA ARG A 91 -7.28 2.93 1.10
C ARG A 91 -5.78 2.88 0.78
N LEU A 92 -4.96 3.15 1.80
CA LEU A 92 -3.52 2.96 1.76
C LEU A 92 -3.19 1.54 2.24
N TYR A 93 -2.47 0.76 1.44
CA TYR A 93 -2.08 -0.61 1.79
C TYR A 93 -0.59 -0.86 1.58
N GLU A 94 -0.06 -1.85 2.29
CA GLU A 94 1.34 -2.24 2.19
C GLU A 94 1.61 -3.01 0.91
N ILE A 95 2.63 -2.60 0.17
CA ILE A 95 3.15 -3.39 -0.94
C ILE A 95 4.27 -4.26 -0.39
N HIS A 96 4.08 -5.58 -0.46
CA HIS A 96 5.15 -6.53 -0.23
C HIS A 96 5.90 -6.77 -1.54
N VAL A 97 7.13 -6.26 -1.62
CA VAL A 97 8.04 -6.67 -2.68
C VAL A 97 8.57 -8.07 -2.31
N PRO A 98 8.40 -9.09 -3.17
CA PRO A 98 9.01 -10.39 -2.93
C PRO A 98 10.52 -10.20 -2.77
N GLN A 99 11.08 -10.61 -1.63
CA GLN A 99 12.52 -10.58 -1.47
C GLN A 99 13.14 -11.60 -2.43
N PRO A 100 14.26 -11.27 -3.11
CA PRO A 100 15.02 -12.28 -3.84
C PRO A 100 15.34 -13.41 -2.89
N ILE A 101 14.94 -14.64 -3.24
CA ILE A 101 15.27 -15.83 -2.47
C ILE A 101 16.81 -15.87 -2.44
N LYS A 102 17.40 -15.63 -1.26
CA LYS A 102 18.83 -15.89 -1.08
C LYS A 102 18.99 -17.39 -1.27
N GLU A 103 19.64 -17.81 -2.35
CA GLU A 103 19.90 -19.22 -2.61
C GLU A 103 20.50 -19.86 -1.35
N PRO A 104 20.02 -21.04 -0.92
CA PRO A 104 20.62 -21.73 0.19
C PRO A 104 22.09 -22.00 -0.17
N SER A 105 23.02 -21.40 0.58
CA SER A 105 24.44 -21.64 0.39
C SER A 105 24.69 -23.13 0.51
N THR A 106 25.09 -23.77 -0.60
CA THR A 106 25.40 -25.18 -0.64
C THR A 106 26.40 -25.49 0.46
N ALA A 107 25.99 -26.26 1.46
CA ALA A 107 26.92 -26.81 2.44
C ALA A 107 27.93 -27.65 1.66
N LYS A 108 29.21 -27.26 1.70
CA LYS A 108 30.31 -28.08 1.16
C LYS A 108 30.34 -29.37 1.98
N ILE A 109 29.75 -30.45 1.44
CA ILE A 109 29.96 -31.79 1.97
C ILE A 109 31.45 -32.07 1.78
N HIS A 110 32.18 -32.19 2.89
CA HIS A 110 33.58 -32.59 2.88
C HIS A 110 33.60 -34.08 2.54
N SER A 111 33.90 -34.40 1.28
CA SER A 111 34.05 -35.78 0.80
C SER A 111 35.21 -36.44 1.55
N LEU A 112 34.93 -37.49 2.31
CA LEU A 112 35.93 -38.50 2.68
C LEU A 112 35.85 -39.61 1.61
N ASP A 113 36.99 -39.86 0.98
CA ASP A 113 37.18 -40.85 -0.09
C ASP A 113 36.78 -42.27 0.32
N GLY A 114 36.21 -43.04 -0.64
CA GLY A 114 35.98 -44.48 -0.45
C GLY A 114 35.14 -45.17 -1.52
N THR A 115 35.68 -45.30 -2.73
CA THR A 115 35.63 -46.47 -3.64
C THR A 115 34.32 -47.22 -3.96
N SER A 116 34.11 -47.37 -5.29
CA SER A 116 33.41 -48.45 -6.03
C SER A 116 31.90 -48.31 -6.33
N GLY A 117 31.56 -48.52 -7.61
CA GLY A 117 30.20 -48.84 -8.07
C GLY A 117 29.63 -47.86 -9.09
N SER A 118 29.77 -48.19 -10.37
CA SER A 118 29.00 -47.60 -11.48
C SER A 118 27.53 -48.00 -11.37
N GLU A 119 26.58 -47.05 -11.49
CA GLU A 119 25.32 -47.29 -12.20
C GLU A 119 24.55 -45.99 -12.45
N SER A 120 24.20 -45.79 -13.72
CA SER A 120 23.32 -44.75 -14.25
C SER A 120 21.88 -45.25 -14.23
N ILE A 121 20.97 -44.61 -13.49
CA ILE A 121 19.52 -44.73 -13.76
C ILE A 121 18.85 -43.36 -13.62
N GLN A 122 18.27 -42.93 -14.72
CA GLN A 122 17.39 -41.79 -14.89
C GLN A 122 15.95 -42.17 -14.53
N SER A 123 15.23 -41.17 -14.02
CA SER A 123 13.76 -41.01 -14.01
C SER A 123 12.92 -42.16 -13.43
N ASP A 124 12.27 -41.89 -12.29
CA ASP A 124 10.80 -41.79 -12.20
C ASP A 124 10.39 -41.99 -10.74
N LEU A 125 9.38 -41.23 -10.30
CA LEU A 125 8.19 -41.75 -9.63
C LEU A 125 7.25 -40.57 -9.35
N VAL A 126 6.37 -40.36 -10.32
CA VAL A 126 5.13 -39.59 -10.19
C VAL A 126 4.10 -40.46 -9.47
N ASN A 127 3.54 -39.89 -8.40
CA ASN A 127 2.26 -40.17 -7.74
C ASN A 127 2.08 -41.52 -7.02
N SER A 128 1.60 -41.47 -5.76
CA SER A 128 0.21 -41.86 -5.45
C SER A 128 -0.13 -41.95 -3.95
N TRP A 129 -0.93 -40.97 -3.50
CA TRP A 129 -2.15 -41.11 -2.68
C TRP A 129 -2.14 -41.48 -1.18
N CYS A 130 -3.19 -40.92 -0.54
CA CYS A 130 -3.82 -41.20 0.77
C CYS A 130 -3.14 -40.53 1.98
N GLY A 131 -3.80 -39.75 2.83
CA GLY A 131 -5.23 -39.52 3.08
C GLY A 131 -5.44 -39.31 4.59
N ASN A 132 -6.47 -38.53 4.94
CA ASN A 132 -7.09 -38.34 6.27
C ASN A 132 -6.31 -37.48 7.28
N THR A 133 -6.91 -36.54 8.01
CA THR A 133 -8.28 -36.44 8.54
C THR A 133 -8.83 -35.02 8.49
#